data_AF-A0A2M8PTA3-F1
#
_entry.id   AF-A0A2M8PTA3-F1
#
_cell.length_a   1.000
_cell.length_b   1.000
_cell.length_c   1.000
_cell.angle_alpha   90.00
_cell.angle_beta   90.00
_cell.angle_gamma   90.00
#
_symmetry.space_group_name_H-M   'P 1'
#
loop_
_entity.id
_entity.type
_entity.pdbx_description
1 polymer ?
#
loop_
_entity_poly.entity_id
_entity_poly.type
_entity_poly.pdbx_seq_one_letter_code
_entity_poly.pdbx_strand_id
1 'polypeptide(L)'
;MSGGGLFFFAIFALVLVAMYLGIRRQIGSPMMIAAGGTIASIILMALISASQGNTALHVIVVALFVGGGFSGITLAIAWYFHNTEMRAAAYRDQYRPLQHQHEVPTNGYSDFSEYEEVYEEDY
;
A
#
# COMPACT_ATOMS: atom_id res chain seq x y z
N MET A 1 4.49 16.08 29.61
CA MET A 1 4.71 14.71 29.09
C MET A 1 6.10 14.27 29.54
N SER A 2 6.21 13.14 30.24
CA SER A 2 7.52 12.60 30.63
C SER A 2 8.30 12.18 29.39
N GLY A 3 9.62 12.42 29.36
CA GLY A 3 10.47 12.14 28.19
C GLY A 3 10.40 10.69 27.70
N GLY A 4 10.12 9.73 28.60
CA GLY A 4 9.94 8.32 28.26
C GLY A 4 8.72 8.04 27.36
N GLY A 5 7.60 8.73 27.57
CA GLY A 5 6.40 8.53 26.74
C GLY A 5 6.61 8.94 25.29
N LEU A 6 7.36 10.02 25.07
CA LEU A 6 7.73 10.51 23.74
C LEU A 6 8.65 9.53 23.00
N PHE A 7 9.59 8.92 23.71
CA PHE A 7 10.50 7.92 23.15
C PHE A 7 9.76 6.68 22.63
N PHE A 8 8.88 6.10 23.44
CA PHE A 8 8.08 4.95 23.01
C PHE A 8 7.09 5.30 21.89
N PHE A 9 6.51 6.51 21.92
CA PHE A 9 5.66 6.99 20.83
C PHE A 9 6.44 7.09 19.51
N ALA A 10 7.68 7.59 19.54
CA ALA A 10 8.54 7.64 18.36
C ALA A 10 8.84 6.22 17.81
N ILE A 11 9.11 5.25 18.68
CA ILE A 11 9.28 3.84 18.27
C ILE A 11 7.99 3.29 17.67
N PHE A 12 6.83 3.58 18.25
CA PHE A 12 5.53 3.15 17.71
C PHE A 12 5.30 3.71 16.30
N ALA A 13 5.61 4.99 16.09
CA ALA A 13 5.55 5.60 14.76
C ALA A 13 6.52 4.92 13.77
N LEU A 14 7.73 4.59 14.20
CA LEU A 14 8.69 3.83 13.37
C LEU A 14 8.18 2.42 13.03
N VAL A 15 7.50 1.74 13.96
CA VAL A 15 6.87 0.43 13.69
C VAL A 15 5.80 0.56 12.62
N LEU A 16 4.93 1.58 12.68
CA LEU A 16 3.93 1.83 11.64
C LEU A 16 4.56 2.11 10.28
N VAL A 17 5.61 2.93 10.25
CA VAL A 17 6.36 3.22 9.02
C VAL A 17 7.03 1.96 8.47
N ALA A 18 7.68 1.15 9.32
CA ALA A 18 8.31 -0.10 8.92
C ALA A 18 7.28 -1.10 8.38
N MET A 19 6.10 -1.18 9.01
CA MET A 19 5.00 -2.03 8.53
C MET A 19 4.51 -1.58 7.16
N TYR A 20 4.26 -0.29 6.97
CA TYR A 20 3.85 0.28 5.68
C TYR A 20 4.91 0.04 4.59
N LEU A 21 6.18 0.34 4.89
CA LEU A 21 7.28 0.12 3.96
C LEU A 21 7.49 -1.35 3.64
N GLY A 22 7.34 -2.24 4.63
CA GLY A 22 7.46 -3.68 4.46
C GLY A 22 6.41 -4.25 3.52
N ILE A 23 5.15 -3.81 3.68
CA ILE A 23 4.05 -4.18 2.77
C ILE A 23 4.29 -3.61 1.38
N ARG A 24 4.64 -2.31 1.29
CA ARG A 24 4.84 -1.63 0.01
C ARG A 24 6.03 -2.17 -0.79
N ARG A 25 7.12 -2.54 -0.13
CA ARG A 25 8.30 -3.12 -0.78
C ARG A 25 8.21 -4.64 -0.95
N GLN A 26 7.11 -5.27 -0.56
CA GLN A 26 6.89 -6.73 -0.64
C GLN A 26 8.06 -7.54 -0.03
N ILE A 27 8.67 -7.04 1.06
CA ILE A 27 9.87 -7.65 1.67
C ILE A 27 9.55 -9.00 2.32
N GLY A 28 8.28 -9.28 2.57
CA GLY A 28 7.79 -10.53 3.12
C GLY A 28 6.29 -10.67 2.88
N SER A 29 5.70 -11.76 3.39
CA SER A 29 4.27 -11.94 3.25
C SER A 29 3.53 -10.79 3.98
N PRO A 30 2.54 -10.14 3.33
CA PRO A 30 1.81 -9.02 3.93
C PRO A 30 1.20 -9.42 5.28
N MET A 31 0.78 -10.68 5.39
CA MET A 31 0.18 -11.24 6.59
C MET A 31 1.19 -11.35 7.74
N MET A 32 2.44 -11.76 7.49
CA MET A 32 3.47 -11.81 8.53
C MET A 32 3.89 -10.40 8.98
N ILE A 33 4.06 -9.47 8.03
CA ILE A 33 4.43 -8.09 8.35
C ILE A 33 3.34 -7.41 9.17
N ALA A 34 2.07 -7.63 8.80
CA ALA A 34 0.94 -7.11 9.54
C ALA A 34 0.79 -7.75 10.92
N ALA A 35 0.90 -9.08 11.03
CA ALA A 35 0.81 -9.76 12.32
C ALA A 35 1.94 -9.30 13.26
N GLY A 36 3.17 -9.25 12.76
CA GLY A 36 4.33 -8.76 13.52
C GLY A 36 4.19 -7.30 13.96
N GLY A 37 3.79 -6.42 13.04
CA GLY A 37 3.57 -5.00 13.34
C GLY A 37 2.44 -4.76 14.34
N THR A 38 1.37 -5.57 14.28
CA THR A 38 0.25 -5.51 15.22
C THR A 38 0.68 -5.91 16.63
N ILE A 39 1.39 -7.05 16.75
CA ILE A 39 1.88 -7.53 18.04
C ILE A 39 2.87 -6.52 18.64
N ALA A 40 3.81 -6.01 17.84
CA ALA A 40 4.75 -4.99 18.27
C ALA A 40 4.04 -3.72 18.76
N SER A 41 3.00 -3.28 18.04
CA SER A 41 2.19 -2.10 18.39
C SER A 41 1.46 -2.26 19.72
N ILE A 42 0.86 -3.42 19.96
CA ILE A 42 0.17 -3.75 21.22
C ILE A 42 1.16 -3.76 22.38
N ILE A 43 2.31 -4.41 22.20
CA ILE A 43 3.36 -4.47 23.23
C ILE A 43 3.88 -3.07 23.56
N LEU A 44 4.13 -2.24 22.55
CA LEU A 44 4.59 -0.86 22.77
C LEU A 44 3.58 -0.01 23.51
N MET A 45 2.29 -0.08 23.15
CA MET A 45 1.27 0.68 23.89
C MET A 45 1.06 0.17 25.31
N ALA A 46 1.19 -1.14 25.53
CA ALA A 46 1.18 -1.71 26.88
C ALA A 46 2.35 -1.16 27.73
N LEU A 47 3.56 -1.12 27.17
CA LEU A 47 4.75 -0.56 27.83
C LEU A 47 4.59 0.94 28.13
N ILE A 48 4.06 1.72 27.19
CA ILE A 48 3.78 3.15 27.39
C ILE A 48 2.82 3.34 28.56
N SER A 49 1.69 2.65 28.54
CA SER A 49 0.68 2.84 29.59
C SER A 49 1.18 2.34 30.94
N ALA A 50 1.95 1.24 30.97
CA ALA A 50 2.57 0.73 32.19
C ALA A 50 3.58 1.74 32.78
N SER A 51 4.36 2.42 31.92
CA SER A 51 5.35 3.41 32.35
C SER A 51 4.73 4.66 33.01
N GLN A 52 3.43 4.90 32.78
CA GLN A 52 2.69 6.03 33.35
C GLN A 52 2.07 5.71 34.72
N GLY A 53 2.28 4.50 35.26
CA GLY A 53 1.69 4.08 36.54
C GLY A 53 0.18 3.84 36.44
N ASN A 54 -0.36 3.64 35.24
CA ASN A 54 -1.77 3.30 35.05
C ASN A 54 -2.08 1.90 35.59
N THR A 55 -3.33 1.69 35.98
CA THR A 55 -3.81 0.37 36.43
C THR A 55 -3.72 -0.65 35.29
N ALA A 56 -3.47 -1.92 35.63
CA ALA A 56 -3.28 -3.00 34.64
C ALA A 56 -4.46 -3.11 33.65
N LEU A 57 -5.69 -2.87 34.13
CA LEU A 57 -6.90 -2.86 33.30
C LEU A 57 -6.85 -1.74 32.25
N HIS A 58 -6.42 -0.54 32.64
CA HIS A 58 -6.26 0.60 31.74
C HIS A 58 -5.16 0.35 30.70
N VAL A 59 -4.05 -0.27 31.10
CA VAL A 59 -2.95 -0.66 30.22
C VAL A 59 -3.42 -1.60 29.11
N ILE A 60 -4.17 -2.65 29.46
CA ILE A 60 -4.68 -3.63 28.49
C ILE A 60 -5.66 -2.98 27.52
N VAL A 61 -6.58 -2.16 28.03
CA VAL A 61 -7.59 -1.47 27.21
C VAL A 61 -6.92 -0.53 26.22
N VAL A 62 -6.00 0.33 26.67
CA VAL A 62 -5.30 1.26 25.77
C VAL A 62 -4.46 0.51 24.75
N ALA A 63 -3.75 -0.55 25.15
CA ALA A 63 -2.94 -1.36 24.25
C ALA A 63 -3.77 -2.02 23.14
N LEU A 64 -4.92 -2.60 23.49
CA LEU A 64 -5.81 -3.25 22.52
C LEU A 64 -6.55 -2.25 21.64
N PHE A 65 -7.12 -1.18 22.20
CA PHE A 65 -7.89 -0.23 21.42
C PHE A 65 -7.02 0.65 20.55
N VAL A 66 -5.93 1.21 21.10
CA VAL A 66 -5.05 2.10 20.35
C VAL A 66 -4.09 1.30 19.48
N GLY A 67 -3.38 0.33 20.06
CA GLY A 67 -2.43 -0.51 19.32
C GLY A 67 -3.11 -1.44 18.32
N GLY A 68 -4.15 -2.16 18.77
CA GLY A 68 -4.94 -3.03 17.90
C GLY A 68 -5.79 -2.24 16.90
N GLY A 69 -6.40 -1.12 17.29
CA GLY A 69 -7.20 -0.29 16.38
C GLY A 69 -6.39 0.30 15.23
N PHE A 70 -5.26 0.95 15.52
CA PHE A 70 -4.39 1.51 14.46
C PHE A 70 -3.82 0.43 13.56
N SER A 71 -3.37 -0.69 14.13
CA SER A 71 -2.84 -1.78 13.33
C SER A 71 -3.91 -2.45 12.48
N GLY A 72 -5.11 -2.65 13.04
CA GLY A 72 -6.26 -3.21 12.33
C GLY A 72 -6.68 -2.35 11.14
N ILE A 73 -6.76 -1.03 11.30
CA ILE A 73 -7.06 -0.10 10.21
C ILE A 73 -5.96 -0.17 9.13
N THR A 74 -4.69 -0.16 9.55
CA THR A 74 -3.57 -0.22 8.59
C THR A 74 -3.56 -1.53 7.81
N LEU A 75 -3.85 -2.65 8.49
CA LEU A 75 -4.00 -3.95 7.86
C LEU A 75 -5.19 -3.99 6.90
N ALA A 76 -6.33 -3.41 7.27
CA ALA A 76 -7.51 -3.33 6.41
C ALA A 76 -7.20 -2.54 5.12
N ILE A 77 -6.51 -1.41 5.22
CA ILE A 77 -6.09 -0.61 4.08
C ILE A 77 -5.10 -1.39 3.20
N ALA A 78 -4.09 -2.00 3.81
CA ALA A 78 -3.11 -2.81 3.08
C ALA A 78 -3.76 -3.99 2.33
N TRP A 79 -4.69 -4.68 2.99
CA TRP A 79 -5.40 -5.80 2.39
C TRP A 79 -6.33 -5.35 1.26
N TYR A 80 -7.00 -4.20 1.43
CA TYR A 80 -7.81 -3.60 0.39
C TYR A 80 -6.99 -3.37 -0.90
N PHE A 81 -5.83 -2.72 -0.79
CA PHE A 81 -4.96 -2.48 -1.95
C PHE A 81 -4.45 -3.78 -2.58
N HIS A 82 -4.01 -4.72 -1.76
CA HIS A 82 -3.53 -6.01 -2.24
C HIS A 82 -4.61 -6.77 -3.03
N ASN A 83 -5.86 -6.79 -2.56
CA ASN A 83 -6.98 -7.40 -3.27
C ASN A 83 -7.34 -6.66 -4.56
N THR A 84 -7.26 -5.32 -4.58
CA THR A 84 -7.52 -4.56 -5.81
C THR A 84 -6.47 -4.84 -6.88
N GLU A 85 -5.19 -4.99 -6.51
CA GLU A 85 -4.13 -5.34 -7.44
C GLU A 85 -4.31 -6.76 -8.00
N MET A 86 -4.68 -7.73 -7.15
CA MET A 86 -4.98 -9.10 -7.63
C MET A 86 -6.17 -9.14 -8.58
N ARG A 87 -7.22 -8.36 -8.30
CA ARG A 87 -8.38 -8.26 -9.20
C ARG A 87 -8.00 -7.61 -10.53
N ALA A 88 -7.19 -6.54 -10.51
CA ALA A 88 -6.71 -5.89 -11.71
C ALA A 88 -5.81 -6.82 -12.56
N ALA A 89 -4.96 -7.63 -11.92
CA ALA A 89 -4.16 -8.65 -12.58
C ALA A 89 -5.04 -9.73 -13.24
N ALA A 90 -6.05 -10.23 -12.52
CA ALA A 90 -7.00 -11.22 -13.04
C ALA A 90 -7.77 -10.70 -14.28
N TYR A 91 -8.20 -9.43 -14.27
CA TYR A 91 -8.80 -8.80 -15.45
C TYR A 91 -7.81 -8.68 -16.62
N ARG A 92 -6.55 -8.28 -16.37
CA ARG A 92 -5.52 -8.22 -17.42
C ARG A 92 -5.34 -9.55 -18.13
N ASP A 93 -5.19 -10.64 -17.38
CA ASP A 93 -4.98 -11.96 -17.98
C ASP A 93 -6.22 -12.45 -18.76
N GLN A 94 -7.42 -12.10 -18.31
CA GLN A 94 -8.66 -12.42 -19.02
C GLN A 94 -8.81 -11.67 -20.35
N TYR A 95 -8.32 -10.43 -20.47
CA TYR A 95 -8.38 -9.63 -21.71
C TYR A 95 -7.12 -9.73 -22.59
N ARG A 96 -6.03 -10.29 -22.09
CA ARG A 96 -4.78 -10.56 -22.83
C ARG A 96 -4.98 -11.29 -24.16
N PRO A 97 -5.85 -12.33 -24.29
CA PRO A 97 -6.05 -13.00 -25.58
C PRO A 97 -6.78 -12.13 -26.63
N LEU A 98 -7.50 -11.09 -26.21
CA LEU A 98 -8.20 -10.17 -27.12
C LEU A 98 -7.29 -9.07 -27.66
N GLN A 99 -6.26 -8.66 -26.91
CA GLN A 99 -5.27 -7.67 -27.37
C GLN A 99 -4.37 -8.22 -28.48
N HIS A 100 -3.99 -9.50 -28.45
CA HIS A 100 -3.22 -10.12 -29.54
C HIS A 100 -4.01 -10.28 -30.85
N GLN A 101 -5.34 -10.17 -30.82
CA GLN A 101 -6.16 -10.13 -32.04
C GLN A 101 -6.33 -8.72 -32.62
N HIS A 102 -5.88 -7.68 -31.92
CA HIS A 102 -5.93 -6.28 -32.36
C HIS A 102 -4.52 -5.67 -32.49
N GLU A 103 -3.52 -6.49 -32.79
CA GLU A 103 -2.36 -6.00 -33.53
C GLU A 103 -2.84 -5.62 -34.93
N VAL A 104 -3.37 -4.40 -35.06
CA VAL A 104 -3.56 -3.76 -36.36
C VAL A 104 -2.20 -3.83 -37.05
N PRO A 105 -2.07 -4.47 -38.22
CA PRO A 105 -0.80 -4.50 -38.92
C PRO A 105 -0.36 -3.05 -39.13
N THR A 106 0.70 -2.65 -38.41
CA THR A 106 1.39 -1.36 -38.53
C THR A 106 2.23 -1.31 -39.81
N ASN A 107 1.73 -1.93 -40.88
CA ASN A 107 2.36 -1.97 -42.18
C ASN A 107 1.39 -1.29 -43.15
N GLY A 108 1.48 0.04 -43.27
CA GLY A 108 0.65 0.77 -44.23
C GLY A 108 0.44 2.27 -43.99
N TYR A 109 1.02 2.89 -42.95
CA TYR A 109 0.93 4.35 -42.77
C TYR A 109 2.32 4.98 -42.71
N SER A 110 3.10 4.76 -43.76
CA SER A 110 4.34 5.51 -44.03
C SER A 110 4.28 6.34 -45.31
N ASP A 111 3.09 6.51 -45.91
CA ASP A 111 2.96 7.31 -47.12
C ASP A 111 1.75 8.24 -47.05
N PHE A 112 1.91 9.32 -46.31
CA PHE A 112 1.08 10.52 -46.43
C PHE A 112 1.82 11.64 -47.18
N SER A 113 2.98 11.33 -47.77
CA SER A 113 3.80 12.27 -48.55
C SER A 113 3.25 12.53 -49.96
N GLU A 114 2.31 11.72 -50.45
CA GLU A 114 1.87 11.78 -51.85
C GLU A 114 0.71 12.77 -52.11
N TYR A 115 0.19 13.47 -51.10
CA TYR A 115 -0.97 14.37 -51.26
C TYR A 115 -0.66 15.87 -51.13
N GLU A 116 0.62 16.27 -51.04
CA GLU A 116 1.02 17.66 -50.80
C GLU A 116 1.63 18.37 -52.03
N GLU A 117 1.44 17.86 -53.26
CA GLU A 117 1.97 18.47 -54.50
C GLU A 117 0.91 18.94 -55.52
N VAL A 118 -0.38 18.97 -55.19
CA VAL A 118 -1.45 19.31 -56.18
C VAL A 118 -2.23 20.57 -55.81
N TYR A 119 -1.58 21.61 -55.29
CA TYR A 119 -2.18 22.95 -55.17
C TYR A 119 -1.13 24.07 -55.24
N GLU A 120 -0.30 24.10 -56.29
CA GLU A 120 0.61 25.24 -56.51
C GLU A 120 0.85 25.55 -58.00
N GLU A 121 -0.21 25.58 -58.81
CA GLU A 121 -0.17 26.21 -60.15
C GLU A 121 -1.55 26.78 -60.47
N ASP A 122 -1.77 28.05 -60.12
CA ASP A 122 -2.66 28.99 -60.81
C ASP A 122 -2.86 30.25 -59.93
N TYR A 123 -1.86 31.15 -59.84
CA TYR A 123 -2.06 32.61 -59.63
C TYR A 123 -0.80 33.39 -60.00
#